data_AF-A0A8H7GHZ0-F1
#
_entry.id   AF-A0A8H7GHZ0-F1
#
_cell.length_a   1.000
_cell.length_b   1.000
_cell.length_c   1.000
_cell.angle_alpha   90.00
_cell.angle_beta   90.00
_cell.angle_gamma   90.00
#
_symmetry.space_group_name_H-M   'P 1'
#
loop_
_entity.id
_entity.type
_entity.pdbx_description
1 polymer ?
#
loop_
_entity_poly.entity_id
_entity_poly.type
_entity_poly.pdbx_seq_one_letter_code
_entity_poly.pdbx_strand_id
1 'polypeptide(L)'
;MHQPGFLAAAIAAVVVPLVAAVSSQTYTWNNVKIGGGGGFVPNIIFNPSQKGLAYARTDIGGAYKLNPDDSWTPLLDFANNTNWHYWGTDALATDPVDPTRVYLAVGMYTNSYDPNNGAILASTNQGSSWTANPLPFKVGGNMPGRGMGERLAVDPNDNSILYFGARSGHGLWKSTNYGATWTNVTSFTSTGNYAPDPTDTTGYNSDLIGIAWVTFDSTSGTSGTPTPRIFVGVASTGVTNIYVSENAGSTCTL
;
A
#
# COMPACT_ATOMS: atom_id res chain seq x y z
N MET A 1 -12.55 29.78 -77.69
CA MET A 1 -12.41 29.92 -76.23
C MET A 1 -12.54 28.55 -75.59
N HIS A 2 -11.45 27.80 -75.43
CA HIS A 2 -11.41 26.59 -74.59
C HIS A 2 -9.98 26.45 -74.06
N GLN A 3 -9.82 26.67 -72.75
CA GLN A 3 -8.60 26.30 -72.02
C GLN A 3 -8.85 24.95 -71.33
N PRO A 4 -7.93 23.98 -71.43
CA PRO A 4 -7.96 22.81 -70.57
C PRO A 4 -7.30 23.15 -69.22
N GLY A 5 -8.02 22.89 -68.14
CA GLY A 5 -7.50 22.98 -66.78
C GLY A 5 -6.58 21.80 -66.46
N PHE A 6 -5.45 22.08 -65.82
CA PHE A 6 -4.63 21.07 -65.16
C PHE A 6 -4.86 21.14 -63.66
N LEU A 7 -5.50 20.11 -63.11
CA LEU A 7 -5.50 19.86 -61.66
C LEU A 7 -4.13 19.29 -61.29
N ALA A 8 -3.34 20.03 -60.50
CA ALA A 8 -2.16 19.50 -59.84
C ALA A 8 -2.58 18.82 -58.53
N ALA A 9 -2.48 17.50 -58.46
CA ALA A 9 -2.64 16.75 -57.21
C ALA A 9 -1.32 16.81 -56.42
N ALA A 10 -1.34 17.52 -55.28
CA ALA A 10 -0.23 17.51 -54.34
C ALA A 10 -0.30 16.24 -53.48
N ILE A 11 0.66 15.34 -53.63
CA ILE A 11 0.83 14.17 -52.75
C ILE A 11 1.64 14.63 -51.54
N ALA A 12 1.00 14.77 -50.38
CA ALA A 12 1.69 14.97 -49.12
C ALA A 12 2.29 13.64 -48.67
N ALA A 13 3.62 13.51 -48.71
CA ALA A 13 4.32 12.36 -48.17
C ALA A 13 4.28 12.41 -46.63
N VAL A 14 3.52 11.50 -46.03
CA VAL A 14 3.52 11.29 -44.57
C VAL A 14 4.81 10.53 -44.22
N VAL A 15 5.78 11.24 -43.66
CA VAL A 15 6.99 10.62 -43.09
C VAL A 15 6.62 10.08 -41.71
N VAL A 16 6.45 8.76 -41.60
CA VAL A 16 6.31 8.09 -40.31
C VAL A 16 7.71 7.77 -39.79
N PRO A 17 8.13 8.29 -38.63
CA PRO A 17 9.43 7.94 -38.07
C PRO A 17 9.41 6.46 -37.63
N LEU A 18 10.30 5.67 -38.22
CA LEU A 18 10.52 4.28 -37.82
C LEU A 18 11.35 4.31 -36.52
N VAL A 19 10.73 4.07 -35.38
CA VAL A 19 11.47 3.88 -34.12
C VAL A 19 11.98 2.45 -34.10
N ALA A 20 13.29 2.27 -34.29
CA ALA A 20 13.93 0.97 -34.15
C ALA A 20 13.86 0.52 -32.68
N ALA A 21 13.25 -0.64 -32.42
CA ALA A 21 13.26 -1.25 -31.10
C ALA A 21 14.68 -1.71 -30.76
N VAL A 22 15.17 -1.34 -29.58
CA VAL A 22 16.45 -1.84 -29.06
C VAL A 22 16.30 -3.32 -28.72
N SER A 23 17.23 -4.17 -29.16
CA SER A 23 17.20 -5.60 -28.85
C SER A 23 17.47 -5.83 -27.36
N SER A 24 16.62 -6.60 -26.68
CA SER A 24 16.90 -7.04 -25.31
C SER A 24 17.97 -8.13 -25.31
N GLN A 25 18.91 -8.04 -24.36
CA GLN A 25 19.88 -9.09 -24.07
C GLN A 25 19.52 -9.76 -22.75
N THR A 26 19.66 -11.08 -22.67
CA THR A 26 19.46 -11.82 -21.41
C THR A 26 20.58 -11.51 -20.43
N TYR A 27 20.21 -11.14 -19.20
CA TYR A 27 21.12 -10.90 -18.09
C TYR A 27 20.67 -11.69 -16.87
N THR A 28 21.62 -11.99 -15.98
CA THR A 28 21.35 -12.49 -14.64
C THR A 28 21.69 -11.39 -13.64
N TRP A 29 20.70 -10.93 -12.90
CA TRP A 29 20.84 -9.90 -11.89
C TRP A 29 20.90 -10.51 -10.50
N ASN A 30 21.86 -10.09 -9.68
CA ASN A 30 22.00 -10.47 -8.27
C ASN A 30 22.53 -9.28 -7.47
N ASN A 31 22.13 -9.18 -6.20
CA ASN A 31 22.78 -8.25 -5.27
C ASN A 31 24.21 -8.69 -4.96
N VAL A 32 25.10 -7.71 -4.81
CA VAL A 32 26.36 -7.91 -4.09
C VAL A 32 26.02 -8.12 -2.61
N LYS A 33 26.54 -9.19 -2.00
CA LYS A 33 26.18 -9.58 -0.63
C LYS A 33 26.81 -8.64 0.41
N ILE A 34 25.98 -7.81 1.04
CA ILE A 34 26.33 -7.02 2.24
C ILE A 34 25.85 -7.75 3.52
N GLY A 35 24.62 -8.28 3.50
CA GLY A 35 23.99 -8.98 4.63
C GLY A 35 23.12 -8.07 5.52
N GLY A 36 22.09 -8.65 6.16
CA GLY A 36 21.26 -7.98 7.19
C GLY A 36 20.40 -6.80 6.71
N GLY A 37 20.25 -6.61 5.40
CA GLY A 37 19.57 -5.45 4.80
C GLY A 37 20.41 -4.16 4.87
N GLY A 38 20.95 -3.81 6.03
CA GLY A 38 21.69 -2.56 6.26
C GLY A 38 20.82 -1.30 6.38
N GLY A 39 19.50 -1.46 6.29
CA GLY A 39 18.48 -0.42 6.43
C GLY A 39 17.50 -0.73 7.56
N PHE A 40 16.43 0.07 7.66
CA PHE A 40 15.40 -0.12 8.68
C PHE A 40 14.27 -1.03 8.15
N VAL A 41 13.96 -2.07 8.91
CA VAL A 41 12.82 -2.98 8.69
C VAL A 41 11.77 -2.65 9.76
N PRO A 42 10.76 -1.81 9.47
CA PRO A 42 9.85 -1.36 10.52
C PRO A 42 8.99 -2.47 11.12
N ASN A 43 8.66 -3.52 10.36
CA ASN A 43 7.90 -4.66 10.88
C ASN A 43 8.13 -5.97 10.09
N ILE A 44 7.90 -7.09 10.79
CA ILE A 44 7.85 -8.46 10.24
C ILE A 44 6.48 -9.05 10.60
N ILE A 45 5.75 -9.52 9.59
CA ILE A 45 4.37 -9.99 9.70
C ILE A 45 4.34 -11.48 9.41
N PHE A 46 3.96 -12.28 10.40
CA PHE A 46 3.74 -13.72 10.25
C PHE A 46 2.30 -14.00 9.86
N ASN A 47 2.09 -14.94 8.93
CA ASN A 47 0.75 -15.43 8.65
C ASN A 47 0.27 -16.31 9.83
N PRO A 48 -0.90 -16.05 10.40
CA PRO A 48 -1.37 -16.78 11.58
C PRO A 48 -1.82 -18.21 11.26
N SER A 49 -2.10 -18.52 9.99
CA SER A 49 -2.68 -19.81 9.55
C SER A 49 -1.71 -20.69 8.76
N GLN A 50 -0.56 -20.14 8.31
CA GLN A 50 0.47 -20.89 7.60
C GLN A 50 1.83 -20.77 8.29
N LYS A 51 2.27 -21.86 8.93
CA LYS A 51 3.60 -21.96 9.55
C LYS A 51 4.69 -21.66 8.53
N GLY A 52 5.66 -20.82 8.92
CA GLY A 52 6.81 -20.46 8.10
C GLY A 52 6.52 -19.42 7.02
N LEU A 53 5.28 -18.97 6.86
CA LEU A 53 4.96 -17.85 5.98
C LEU A 53 5.10 -16.53 6.75
N ALA A 54 6.08 -15.73 6.37
CA ALA A 54 6.30 -14.40 6.92
C ALA A 54 6.74 -13.42 5.84
N TYR A 55 6.46 -12.15 6.09
CA TYR A 55 6.85 -11.05 5.24
C TYR A 55 7.53 -9.96 6.06
N ALA A 56 8.48 -9.26 5.46
CA ALA A 56 9.10 -8.07 6.02
C ALA A 56 8.77 -6.88 5.13
N ARG A 57 8.36 -5.76 5.74
CA ARG A 57 8.25 -4.48 5.03
C ARG A 57 9.41 -3.58 5.40
N THR A 58 9.86 -2.77 4.45
CA THR A 58 10.94 -1.80 4.65
C THR A 58 10.45 -0.40 4.31
N ASP A 59 11.15 0.61 4.82
CA ASP A 59 10.76 2.00 4.62
C ASP A 59 11.11 2.52 3.22
N ILE A 60 12.20 2.06 2.60
CA ILE A 60 12.65 2.51 1.26
C ILE A 60 12.99 1.40 0.27
N GLY A 61 12.93 0.12 0.67
CA GLY A 61 13.47 -1.01 -0.09
C GLY A 61 12.42 -2.08 -0.47
N GLY A 62 11.14 -1.72 -0.43
CA GLY A 62 10.02 -2.59 -0.74
C GLY A 62 9.67 -3.59 0.37
N ALA A 63 9.13 -4.74 -0.04
CA ALA A 63 8.72 -5.82 0.84
C ALA A 63 9.35 -7.14 0.42
N TYR A 64 9.48 -8.06 1.38
CA TYR A 64 10.16 -9.34 1.20
C TYR A 64 9.33 -10.48 1.78
N LYS A 65 9.47 -11.67 1.19
CA LYS A 65 8.91 -12.92 1.71
C LYS A 65 10.02 -13.82 2.25
N LEU A 66 9.79 -14.40 3.43
CA LEU A 66 10.70 -15.38 4.04
C LEU A 66 10.68 -16.69 3.25
N ASN A 67 11.87 -17.22 2.98
CA ASN A 67 12.08 -18.51 2.33
C ASN A 67 12.39 -19.61 3.37
N PRO A 68 12.23 -20.90 3.03
CA PRO A 68 12.54 -22.01 3.94
C PRO A 68 14.01 -22.12 4.38
N ASP A 69 14.93 -21.47 3.66
CA ASP A 69 16.37 -21.42 3.95
C ASP A 69 16.77 -20.15 4.73
N ASP A 70 15.79 -19.46 5.33
CA ASP A 70 15.92 -18.19 6.06
C ASP A 70 16.42 -17.00 5.21
N SER A 71 16.48 -17.16 3.89
CA SER A 71 16.68 -16.04 2.96
C SER A 71 15.37 -15.28 2.69
N TRP A 72 15.48 -14.12 2.05
CA TRP A 72 14.34 -13.25 1.78
C TRP A 72 14.24 -12.95 0.28
N THR A 73 13.07 -13.21 -0.30
CA THR A 73 12.76 -12.89 -1.70
C THR A 73 12.19 -11.47 -1.81
N PRO A 74 12.80 -10.54 -2.57
CA PRO A 74 12.22 -9.22 -2.82
C PRO A 74 10.95 -9.34 -3.69
N LEU A 75 9.92 -8.58 -3.35
CA LEU A 75 8.59 -8.69 -4.00
C LEU A 75 8.27 -7.53 -4.95
N LEU A 76 9.06 -6.46 -4.91
CA LEU A 76 8.76 -5.18 -5.59
C LEU A 76 9.86 -4.73 -6.57
N ASP A 77 10.74 -5.64 -7.01
CA ASP A 77 11.81 -5.33 -7.97
C ASP A 77 11.29 -4.97 -9.38
N PHE A 78 9.98 -5.15 -9.64
CA PHE A 78 9.34 -4.66 -10.85
C PHE A 78 9.15 -3.12 -10.85
N ALA A 79 9.22 -2.49 -9.66
CA ALA A 79 9.15 -1.04 -9.56
C ALA A 79 10.39 -0.39 -10.19
N ASN A 80 10.19 0.78 -10.77
CA ASN A 80 11.15 1.50 -11.57
C ASN A 80 10.93 3.02 -11.43
N ASN A 81 11.60 3.83 -12.24
CA ASN A 81 11.53 5.29 -12.15
C ASN A 81 10.11 5.88 -12.20
N THR A 82 9.14 5.22 -12.84
CA THR A 82 7.76 5.72 -12.93
C THR A 82 6.95 5.46 -11.66
N ASN A 83 7.21 4.35 -10.97
CA ASN A 83 6.47 3.91 -9.78
C ASN A 83 7.39 3.63 -8.59
N TRP A 84 8.51 4.36 -8.51
CA TRP A 84 9.56 4.19 -7.49
C TRP A 84 9.01 4.27 -6.05
N HIS A 85 7.94 5.03 -5.85
CA HIS A 85 7.28 5.18 -4.56
C HIS A 85 6.69 3.86 -4.03
N TYR A 86 6.54 2.83 -4.88
CA TYR A 86 6.13 1.50 -4.45
C TYR A 86 7.15 0.82 -3.52
N TRP A 87 8.41 1.26 -3.53
CA TRP A 87 9.39 0.77 -2.56
C TRP A 87 9.11 1.23 -1.12
N GLY A 88 8.32 2.29 -0.92
CA GLY A 88 7.87 2.69 0.41
C GLY A 88 6.69 1.84 0.86
N THR A 89 6.90 0.89 1.78
CA THR A 89 5.85 -0.01 2.26
C THR A 89 5.41 0.39 3.68
N ASP A 90 4.31 1.15 3.78
CA ASP A 90 3.80 1.69 5.05
C ASP A 90 3.06 0.63 5.88
N ALA A 91 2.38 -0.31 5.22
CA ALA A 91 1.72 -1.43 5.89
C ALA A 91 1.64 -2.67 4.99
N LEU A 92 1.56 -3.84 5.62
CA LEU A 92 1.43 -5.14 4.99
C LEU A 92 0.42 -5.99 5.75
N ALA A 93 -0.48 -6.64 5.02
CA ALA A 93 -1.37 -7.65 5.59
C ALA A 93 -1.26 -8.97 4.81
N THR A 94 -1.07 -10.08 5.52
CA THR A 94 -1.20 -11.42 4.95
C THR A 94 -2.53 -12.02 5.39
N ASP A 95 -3.23 -12.63 4.46
CA ASP A 95 -4.59 -13.09 4.67
C ASP A 95 -4.62 -14.36 5.55
N PRO A 96 -5.34 -14.33 6.70
CA PRO A 96 -5.43 -15.46 7.63
C PRO A 96 -6.36 -16.57 7.15
N VAL A 97 -7.24 -16.32 6.17
CA VAL A 97 -8.20 -17.30 5.64
C VAL A 97 -7.65 -17.96 4.38
N ASP A 98 -7.05 -17.16 3.49
CA ASP A 98 -6.42 -17.62 2.25
C ASP A 98 -4.94 -17.16 2.20
N PRO A 99 -3.99 -17.96 2.73
CA PRO A 99 -2.57 -17.60 2.79
C PRO A 99 -1.88 -17.36 1.44
N THR A 100 -2.57 -17.55 0.31
CA THR A 100 -2.06 -17.13 -1.01
C THR A 100 -2.13 -15.61 -1.19
N ARG A 101 -2.96 -14.92 -0.41
CA ARG A 101 -3.19 -13.48 -0.50
C ARG A 101 -2.31 -12.66 0.42
N VAL A 102 -1.82 -11.56 -0.12
CA VAL A 102 -1.04 -10.56 0.59
C VAL A 102 -1.30 -9.18 -0.01
N TYR A 103 -1.33 -8.17 0.85
CA TYR A 103 -1.67 -6.80 0.50
C TYR A 103 -0.61 -5.85 1.05
N LEU A 104 -0.24 -4.83 0.26
CA LEU A 104 0.73 -3.80 0.65
C LEU A 104 0.11 -2.42 0.48
N ALA A 105 0.21 -1.58 1.50
CA ALA A 105 -0.02 -0.14 1.36
C ALA A 105 1.29 0.53 0.99
N VAL A 106 1.37 1.05 -0.24
CA VAL A 106 2.61 1.59 -0.82
C VAL A 106 2.52 3.07 -1.18
N GLY A 107 3.64 3.75 -1.02
CA GLY A 107 3.87 5.19 -1.22
C GLY A 107 4.99 5.64 -0.30
N MET A 108 5.84 6.58 -0.71
CA MET A 108 7.06 6.88 0.03
C MET A 108 6.89 8.02 1.03
N TYR A 109 6.35 9.15 0.55
CA TYR A 109 6.24 10.38 1.33
C TYR A 109 4.85 11.01 1.15
N THR A 110 4.37 11.72 2.17
CA THR A 110 3.10 12.47 2.09
C THR A 110 3.29 13.95 1.74
N ASN A 111 4.54 14.44 1.74
CA ASN A 111 4.89 15.79 1.30
C ASN A 111 5.25 15.84 -0.20
N SER A 112 5.86 16.93 -0.65
CA SER A 112 6.22 17.16 -2.07
C SER A 112 7.35 16.27 -2.60
N TYR A 113 8.04 15.49 -1.76
CA TYR A 113 9.13 14.61 -2.20
C TYR A 113 8.63 13.43 -3.03
N ASP A 114 7.39 13.01 -2.83
CA ASP A 114 6.71 12.05 -3.68
C ASP A 114 5.59 12.77 -4.45
N PRO A 115 5.64 12.88 -5.78
CA PRO A 115 4.58 13.54 -6.54
C PRO A 115 3.32 12.66 -6.67
N ASN A 116 3.37 11.38 -6.28
CA ASN A 116 2.31 10.42 -6.53
C ASN A 116 1.45 10.19 -5.30
N ASN A 117 0.20 9.79 -5.53
CA ASN A 117 -0.62 9.17 -4.49
C ASN A 117 -0.15 7.74 -4.22
N GLY A 118 -0.55 7.20 -3.07
CA GLY A 118 -0.28 5.81 -2.72
C GLY A 118 -1.24 4.84 -3.41
N ALA A 119 -1.01 3.55 -3.18
CA ALA A 119 -1.86 2.47 -3.67
C ALA A 119 -1.92 1.32 -2.66
N ILE A 120 -2.97 0.50 -2.77
CA ILE A 120 -2.97 -0.85 -2.20
C ILE A 120 -2.60 -1.83 -3.31
N LEU A 121 -1.46 -2.49 -3.18
CA LEU A 121 -1.08 -3.60 -4.04
C LEU A 121 -1.72 -4.88 -3.48
N ALA A 122 -2.46 -5.61 -4.30
CA ALA A 122 -3.08 -6.88 -3.94
C ALA A 122 -2.46 -8.02 -4.76
N SER A 123 -2.08 -9.10 -4.08
CA SER A 123 -1.57 -10.33 -4.70
C SER A 123 -2.42 -11.52 -4.27
N THR A 124 -2.61 -12.47 -5.17
CA THR A 124 -3.24 -13.79 -4.94
C THR A 124 -2.24 -14.94 -5.08
N ASN A 125 -0.95 -14.62 -5.14
CA ASN A 125 0.13 -15.60 -5.34
C ASN A 125 1.38 -15.24 -4.51
N GLN A 126 1.15 -14.86 -3.24
CA GLN A 126 2.17 -14.57 -2.23
C GLN A 126 3.21 -13.53 -2.66
N GLY A 127 2.78 -12.55 -3.47
CA GLY A 127 3.61 -11.44 -3.93
C GLY A 127 4.40 -11.71 -5.21
N SER A 128 4.12 -12.80 -5.93
CA SER A 128 4.76 -13.07 -7.23
C SER A 128 4.27 -12.12 -8.33
N SER A 129 3.02 -11.66 -8.24
CA SER A 129 2.45 -10.61 -9.09
C SER A 129 1.42 -9.79 -8.31
N TRP A 130 1.17 -8.56 -8.78
CA TRP A 130 0.36 -7.58 -8.07
C TRP A 130 -0.66 -6.89 -8.99
N THR A 131 -1.83 -6.60 -8.43
CA THR A 131 -2.77 -5.60 -8.96
C THR A 131 -2.68 -4.35 -8.11
N ALA A 132 -2.42 -3.19 -8.73
CA ALA A 132 -2.36 -1.92 -8.03
C ALA A 132 -3.76 -1.27 -7.97
N ASN A 133 -4.18 -0.87 -6.77
CA ASN A 133 -5.45 -0.18 -6.53
C ASN A 133 -5.14 1.22 -5.97
N PRO A 134 -5.12 2.27 -6.82
CA PRO A 134 -4.73 3.62 -6.41
C PRO A 134 -5.65 4.19 -5.33
N LEU A 135 -5.06 4.92 -4.38
CA LEU A 135 -5.79 5.68 -3.37
C LEU A 135 -5.89 7.15 -3.79
N PRO A 136 -6.93 7.89 -3.34
CA PRO A 136 -7.07 9.30 -3.64
C PRO A 136 -6.15 10.21 -2.78
N PHE A 137 -5.16 9.64 -2.10
CA PHE A 137 -4.23 10.33 -1.20
C PHE A 137 -2.87 9.60 -1.15
N LYS A 138 -1.89 10.26 -0.54
CA LYS A 138 -0.53 9.75 -0.39
C LYS A 138 -0.39 8.75 0.76
N VAL A 139 0.59 7.85 0.64
CA VAL A 139 0.97 6.88 1.68
C VAL A 139 2.44 7.16 2.07
N GLY A 140 2.78 6.95 3.34
CA GLY A 140 4.03 7.46 3.93
C GLY A 140 4.97 6.38 4.44
N GLY A 141 5.40 5.47 3.56
CA GLY A 141 6.29 4.35 3.90
C GLY A 141 7.63 4.78 4.52
N ASN A 142 8.15 5.96 4.18
CA ASN A 142 9.33 6.56 4.79
C ASN A 142 9.03 7.85 5.60
N MET A 143 7.77 8.10 5.96
CA MET A 143 7.41 9.21 6.85
C MET A 143 7.67 8.86 8.32
N PRO A 144 7.75 9.85 9.22
CA PRO A 144 7.74 9.60 10.66
C PRO A 144 6.55 8.72 11.11
N GLY A 145 6.77 7.95 12.17
CA GLY A 145 5.75 7.03 12.72
C GLY A 145 5.52 5.74 11.92
N ARG A 146 6.29 5.47 10.85
CA ARG A 146 6.23 4.22 10.03
C ARG A 146 6.50 2.91 10.79
N GLY A 147 7.03 3.00 12.01
CA GLY A 147 7.18 1.85 12.92
C GLY A 147 5.88 1.46 13.64
N MET A 148 4.87 2.33 13.68
CA MET A 148 3.53 1.94 14.13
C MET A 148 2.84 1.11 13.07
N GLY A 149 2.08 0.09 13.48
CA GLY A 149 1.36 -0.76 12.55
C GLY A 149 0.98 -2.12 13.13
N GLU A 150 0.30 -2.96 12.36
CA GLU A 150 -0.02 -2.74 10.93
C GLU A 150 -1.28 -1.87 10.72
N ARG A 151 -1.19 -0.89 9.81
CA ARG A 151 -2.33 0.00 9.44
C ARG A 151 -3.34 -0.69 8.53
N LEU A 152 -2.91 -1.76 7.86
CA LEU A 152 -3.70 -2.57 6.94
C LEU A 152 -4.03 -3.90 7.60
N ALA A 153 -5.29 -4.28 7.63
CA ALA A 153 -5.74 -5.53 8.23
C ALA A 153 -6.80 -6.22 7.36
N VAL A 154 -6.72 -7.55 7.29
CA VAL A 154 -7.72 -8.42 6.66
C VAL A 154 -8.62 -8.98 7.75
N ASP A 155 -9.93 -8.94 7.54
CA ASP A 155 -10.90 -9.54 8.46
C ASP A 155 -10.70 -11.06 8.50
N PRO A 156 -10.49 -11.65 9.71
CA PRO A 156 -10.18 -13.08 9.84
C PRO A 156 -11.39 -14.01 9.66
N ASN A 157 -12.61 -13.49 9.63
CA ASN A 157 -13.83 -14.26 9.43
C ASN A 157 -14.43 -14.06 8.03
N ASP A 158 -14.26 -12.88 7.42
CA ASP A 158 -14.65 -12.59 6.04
C ASP A 158 -13.51 -11.86 5.30
N ASN A 159 -12.61 -12.62 4.69
CA ASN A 159 -11.39 -12.07 4.08
C ASN A 159 -11.61 -11.24 2.81
N SER A 160 -12.86 -11.05 2.38
CA SER A 160 -13.20 -10.02 1.39
C SER A 160 -13.09 -8.61 1.97
N ILE A 161 -13.13 -8.48 3.30
CA ILE A 161 -13.10 -7.23 4.04
C ILE A 161 -11.69 -6.88 4.47
N LEU A 162 -11.27 -5.66 4.16
CA LEU A 162 -10.03 -5.08 4.63
C LEU A 162 -10.26 -3.68 5.19
N TYR A 163 -9.45 -3.31 6.17
CA TYR A 163 -9.39 -1.95 6.69
C TYR A 163 -8.00 -1.37 6.54
N PHE A 164 -7.93 -0.07 6.24
CA PHE A 164 -6.69 0.69 6.13
C PHE A 164 -6.79 2.00 6.92
N GLY A 165 -5.90 2.18 7.88
CA GLY A 165 -5.73 3.43 8.63
C GLY A 165 -4.85 4.42 7.89
N ALA A 166 -5.43 5.49 7.36
CA ALA A 166 -4.70 6.48 6.58
C ALA A 166 -4.02 7.57 7.44
N ARG A 167 -2.98 8.18 6.86
CA ARG A 167 -2.26 9.35 7.38
C ARG A 167 -2.99 10.65 7.02
N SER A 168 -2.42 11.79 7.41
CA SER A 168 -2.76 13.11 6.87
C SER A 168 -4.23 13.53 7.06
N GLY A 169 -4.89 12.98 8.09
CA GLY A 169 -6.31 13.26 8.36
C GLY A 169 -7.29 12.53 7.43
N HIS A 170 -6.83 11.59 6.58
CA HIS A 170 -7.72 10.86 5.66
C HIS A 170 -8.57 9.78 6.33
N GLY A 171 -8.35 9.49 7.61
CA GLY A 171 -9.22 8.63 8.42
C GLY A 171 -9.15 7.14 8.08
N LEU A 172 -10.25 6.44 8.35
CA LEU A 172 -10.34 4.98 8.20
C LEU A 172 -10.94 4.64 6.84
N TRP A 173 -10.35 3.69 6.13
CA TRP A 173 -10.81 3.22 4.84
C TRP A 173 -11.13 1.73 4.89
N LYS A 174 -12.12 1.32 4.10
CA LYS A 174 -12.60 -0.06 4.03
C LYS A 174 -12.68 -0.53 2.58
N SER A 175 -12.34 -1.80 2.37
CA SER A 175 -12.67 -2.57 1.19
C SER A 175 -13.58 -3.74 1.58
N THR A 176 -14.45 -4.17 0.68
CA THR A 176 -15.31 -5.35 0.81
C THR A 176 -15.21 -6.27 -0.42
N ASN A 177 -14.12 -6.13 -1.16
CA ASN A 177 -13.87 -6.87 -2.41
C ASN A 177 -12.37 -7.17 -2.58
N TYR A 178 -11.75 -7.69 -1.51
CA TYR A 178 -10.35 -8.13 -1.53
C TYR A 178 -9.37 -7.01 -1.91
N GLY A 179 -9.63 -5.78 -1.46
CA GLY A 179 -8.74 -4.64 -1.66
C GLY A 179 -8.83 -3.99 -3.04
N ALA A 180 -9.76 -4.41 -3.90
CA ALA A 180 -9.91 -3.87 -5.26
C ALA A 180 -10.43 -2.42 -5.27
N THR A 181 -11.39 -2.10 -4.40
CA THR A 181 -11.90 -0.74 -4.22
C THR A 181 -11.97 -0.35 -2.76
N TRP A 182 -11.77 0.93 -2.48
CA TRP A 182 -11.69 1.48 -1.13
C TRP A 182 -12.64 2.66 -0.96
N THR A 183 -13.36 2.67 0.15
CA THR A 183 -14.29 3.72 0.56
C THR A 183 -13.95 4.23 1.95
N ASN A 184 -14.07 5.54 2.15
CA ASN A 184 -13.89 6.14 3.47
C ASN A 184 -15.02 5.71 4.43
N VAL A 185 -14.65 5.34 5.65
CA VAL A 185 -15.59 4.98 6.72
C VAL A 185 -15.96 6.27 7.46
N THR A 186 -16.89 7.02 6.89
CA THR A 186 -17.24 8.37 7.38
C THR A 186 -17.89 8.39 8.76
N SER A 187 -18.39 7.24 9.23
CA SER A 187 -18.85 7.08 10.62
C SER A 187 -17.71 7.10 11.64
N PHE A 188 -16.46 6.89 11.21
CA PHE A 188 -15.27 7.00 12.04
C PHE A 188 -14.62 8.38 11.89
N THR A 189 -14.86 9.25 12.87
CA THR A 189 -14.47 10.68 12.78
C THR A 189 -13.11 11.01 13.40
N SER A 190 -12.50 10.10 14.15
CA SER A 190 -11.20 10.34 14.80
C SER A 190 -10.05 10.08 13.83
N THR A 191 -9.49 11.13 13.23
CA THR A 191 -8.43 11.01 12.22
C THR A 191 -7.02 11.23 12.77
N GLY A 192 -6.87 11.40 14.08
CA GLY A 192 -5.60 11.72 14.75
C GLY A 192 -5.26 13.21 14.75
N ASN A 193 -4.56 13.67 15.79
CA ASN A 193 -4.11 15.06 15.94
C ASN A 193 -2.60 15.21 16.18
N TYR A 194 -1.86 14.10 16.22
CA TYR A 194 -0.43 14.11 16.50
C TYR A 194 0.41 14.19 15.21
N ALA A 195 1.34 15.14 15.20
CA ALA A 195 2.48 15.23 14.29
C ALA A 195 3.77 15.45 15.12
N PRO A 196 4.91 14.84 14.77
CA PRO A 196 6.16 14.97 15.53
C PRO A 196 6.64 16.41 15.74
N ASP A 197 6.61 17.22 14.69
CA ASP A 197 6.94 18.65 14.73
C ASP A 197 5.97 19.42 13.83
N PRO A 198 4.87 19.96 14.38
CA PRO A 198 3.90 20.74 13.63
C PRO A 198 4.46 22.04 13.02
N THR A 199 5.66 22.48 13.42
CA THR A 199 6.29 23.70 12.91
C THR A 199 7.18 23.46 11.68
N ASP A 200 7.45 22.20 11.33
CA ASP A 200 8.23 21.83 10.15
C ASP A 200 7.54 22.27 8.85
N THR A 201 8.19 23.16 8.11
CA THR A 201 7.69 23.71 6.84
C THR A 201 7.92 22.81 5.63
N THR A 202 8.75 21.76 5.76
CA THR A 202 9.00 20.79 4.69
C THR A 202 7.87 19.78 4.51
N GLY A 203 6.97 19.67 5.50
CA GLY A 203 5.93 18.65 5.56
C GLY A 203 6.41 17.27 6.02
N TYR A 204 7.70 17.07 6.29
CA TYR A 204 8.23 15.75 6.65
C TYR A 204 7.85 15.36 8.10
N ASN A 205 7.96 16.28 9.05
CA ASN A 205 7.63 16.05 10.46
C ASN A 205 6.30 16.66 10.91
N SER A 206 5.67 17.47 10.06
CA SER A 206 4.42 18.18 10.38
C SER A 206 3.15 17.49 9.88
N ASP A 207 3.28 16.38 9.15
CA ASP A 207 2.11 15.59 8.73
C ASP A 207 1.53 14.77 9.89
N LEU A 208 0.20 14.64 9.91
CA LEU A 208 -0.51 13.86 10.90
C LEU A 208 -0.20 12.38 10.72
N ILE A 209 0.22 11.72 11.81
CA ILE A 209 0.45 10.27 11.80
C ILE A 209 -0.83 9.51 11.43
N GLY A 210 -2.00 10.02 11.82
CA GLY A 210 -3.31 9.46 11.47
C GLY A 210 -3.67 8.20 12.26
N ILE A 211 -4.34 7.27 11.58
CA ILE A 211 -4.72 5.97 12.18
C ILE A 211 -3.52 5.02 12.10
N ALA A 212 -3.06 4.56 13.25
CA ALA A 212 -1.81 3.83 13.42
C ALA A 212 -1.93 2.32 13.20
N TRP A 213 -3.06 1.70 13.57
CA TRP A 213 -3.28 0.26 13.42
C TRP A 213 -4.77 -0.10 13.46
N VAL A 214 -5.10 -1.26 12.89
CA VAL A 214 -6.42 -1.89 12.99
C VAL A 214 -6.23 -3.35 13.41
N THR A 215 -6.96 -3.79 14.43
CA THR A 215 -6.90 -5.17 14.93
C THR A 215 -8.31 -5.75 15.05
N PHE A 216 -8.53 -6.91 14.45
CA PHE A 216 -9.76 -7.66 14.61
C PHE A 216 -9.71 -8.57 15.84
N ASP A 217 -10.81 -8.67 16.58
CA ASP A 217 -11.01 -9.77 17.50
C ASP A 217 -11.60 -10.96 16.73
N SER A 218 -10.71 -11.85 16.28
CA SER A 218 -11.08 -13.05 15.53
C SER A 218 -12.12 -13.95 16.23
N THR A 219 -12.22 -13.87 17.56
CA THR A 219 -13.14 -14.69 18.36
C THR A 219 -14.55 -14.12 18.45
N SER A 220 -14.75 -12.86 18.04
CA SER A 220 -16.04 -12.16 18.15
C SER A 220 -17.02 -12.50 17.02
N GLY A 221 -16.56 -13.16 15.96
CA GLY A 221 -17.34 -13.47 14.76
C GLY A 221 -17.35 -14.95 14.41
N THR A 222 -17.98 -15.25 13.29
CA THR A 222 -18.04 -16.60 12.71
C THR A 222 -17.58 -16.57 11.25
N SER A 223 -16.89 -17.63 10.82
CA SER A 223 -16.41 -17.77 9.44
C SER A 223 -17.52 -17.49 8.41
N GLY A 224 -17.20 -16.69 7.39
CA GLY A 224 -18.11 -16.26 6.34
C GLY A 224 -19.00 -15.06 6.70
N THR A 225 -18.80 -14.45 7.87
CA THR A 225 -19.51 -13.22 8.28
C THR A 225 -18.52 -12.15 8.75
N PRO A 226 -18.82 -10.85 8.56
CA PRO A 226 -17.95 -9.78 9.02
C PRO A 226 -17.66 -9.87 10.52
N THR A 227 -16.40 -9.71 10.91
CA THR A 227 -16.00 -9.75 12.32
C THR A 227 -16.61 -8.56 13.08
N PRO A 228 -17.43 -8.79 14.12
CA PRO A 228 -18.11 -7.71 14.84
C PRO A 228 -17.16 -6.77 15.56
N ARG A 229 -16.20 -7.32 16.32
CA ARG A 229 -15.32 -6.52 17.17
C ARG A 229 -14.03 -6.14 16.45
N ILE A 230 -13.84 -4.82 16.31
CA ILE A 230 -12.68 -4.22 15.63
C ILE A 230 -12.11 -3.12 16.53
N PHE A 231 -10.81 -3.18 16.80
CA PHE A 231 -10.08 -2.14 17.51
C PHE A 231 -9.29 -1.28 16.54
N VAL A 232 -9.33 0.04 16.73
CA VAL A 232 -8.64 1.02 15.89
C VAL A 232 -7.79 1.93 16.77
N GLY A 233 -6.49 1.94 16.53
CA GLY A 233 -5.54 2.83 17.20
C GLY A 233 -5.31 4.11 16.42
N VAL A 234 -5.47 5.26 17.08
CA VAL A 234 -5.35 6.59 16.48
C VAL A 234 -4.22 7.35 17.16
N ALA A 235 -3.31 7.92 16.37
CA ALA A 235 -2.22 8.72 16.89
C ALA A 235 -2.71 10.11 17.30
N SER A 236 -3.02 10.23 18.60
CA SER A 236 -3.52 11.46 19.20
C SER A 236 -2.80 11.79 20.51
N THR A 237 -2.82 13.05 20.89
CA THR A 237 -2.35 13.53 22.20
C THR A 237 -3.45 14.30 22.91
N GLY A 238 -3.60 14.08 24.21
CA GLY A 238 -4.59 14.78 25.06
C GLY A 238 -6.05 14.38 24.85
N VAL A 239 -6.32 13.37 24.02
CA VAL A 239 -7.66 12.81 23.75
C VAL A 239 -7.57 11.28 23.71
N THR A 240 -8.66 10.60 23.34
CA THR A 240 -8.67 9.13 23.22
C THR A 240 -7.92 8.64 21.98
N ASN A 241 -7.22 7.51 22.15
CA ASN A 241 -6.33 6.93 21.13
C ASN A 241 -6.77 5.52 20.69
N ILE A 242 -7.73 4.90 21.36
CA ILE A 242 -8.21 3.55 21.03
C ILE A 242 -9.72 3.62 20.91
N TYR A 243 -10.25 3.07 19.83
CA TYR A 243 -11.67 2.97 19.55
C TYR A 243 -12.04 1.52 19.28
N VAL A 244 -13.28 1.16 19.60
CA VAL A 244 -13.84 -0.16 19.35
C VAL A 244 -15.12 -0.06 18.55
N SER A 245 -15.29 -0.93 17.57
CA SER A 245 -16.60 -1.26 16.99
C SER A 245 -17.02 -2.62 17.53
N GLU A 246 -18.31 -2.79 17.81
CA GLU A 246 -18.93 -4.09 18.16
C GLU A 246 -19.91 -4.56 17.06
N ASN A 247 -19.93 -3.88 15.90
CA ASN A 247 -20.88 -4.12 14.82
C ASN A 247 -20.22 -4.00 13.43
N ALA A 248 -19.04 -4.60 13.30
CA ALA A 248 -18.29 -4.73 12.04
C ALA A 248 -17.99 -3.37 11.36
N GLY A 249 -17.73 -2.35 12.18
CA GLY A 249 -17.37 -1.01 11.76
C GLY A 249 -18.55 -0.14 11.31
N SER A 250 -19.80 -0.52 11.61
CA SER A 250 -20.96 0.33 11.32
C SER A 250 -20.92 1.58 12.20
N THR A 251 -20.60 1.42 13.48
CA THR A 251 -20.32 2.51 14.44
C THR A 251 -19.10 2.16 15.27
N CYS A 252 -18.34 3.18 15.67
CA CYS A 252 -17.24 3.02 16.63
C CYS A 252 -17.51 3.86 17.87
N THR A 253 -17.26 3.29 19.03
CA THR A 253 -17.28 3.96 20.33
C THR A 253 -15.87 4.03 20.90
N LEU A 254 -15.73 4.82 21.95
CA LEU A 254 -14.58 4.79 22.85
C LEU A 254 -14.49 3.42 23.53
#